data_AF-A0A847VX54-F1
#
_entry.id   AF-A0A847VX54-F1
#
_cell.length_a   1.000
_cell.length_b   1.000
_cell.length_c   1.000
_cell.angle_alpha   90.00
_cell.angle_beta   90.00
_cell.angle_gamma   90.00
#
_symmetry.space_group_name_H-M   'P 1'
#
loop_
_entity.id
_entity.type
_entity.pdbx_description
1 polymer ?
#
loop_
_entity_poly.entity_id
_entity_poly.type
_entity_poly.pdbx_seq_one_letter_code
_entity_poly.pdbx_strand_id
1 'polypeptide(L)'
;MKIYEEYQFFMRNLVNKINKNKWYWREILKNFKKSFSSVSFYVLFLVILSVWKYLIGQDFSWESISPIQEPNIFIRFLYSALTFISLGKLLRFLGFYKMLHNICVKILGDWQLYKGIKKIVWVSLMLLMFIYVVPFIVYILNTIISFFFNVFNLILYLFPPFGFAIVAYLAFMVINNEKGSIIEERIKRFYKNHVN
;
A
#
# COMPACT_ATOMS: atom_id res chain seq x y z
N MET A 1 25.34 1.27 -43.61
CA MET A 1 25.77 2.09 -42.45
C MET A 1 24.58 2.50 -41.57
N LYS A 2 23.50 3.06 -42.13
CA LYS A 2 22.29 3.52 -41.41
C LYS A 2 21.58 2.48 -40.52
N ILE A 3 21.50 1.23 -40.96
CA ILE A 3 20.83 0.13 -40.23
C ILE A 3 21.57 -0.24 -38.93
N TYR A 4 22.91 -0.12 -38.93
CA TYR A 4 23.73 -0.45 -37.75
C TYR A 4 23.56 0.60 -36.65
N GLU A 5 23.39 1.87 -37.02
CA GLU A 5 23.15 2.97 -36.07
C GLU A 5 21.77 2.90 -35.43
N GLU A 6 20.73 2.54 -36.20
CA GLU A 6 19.38 2.33 -35.68
C GLU A 6 19.31 1.14 -34.71
N TYR A 7 20.03 0.05 -35.00
CA TYR A 7 20.14 -1.09 -34.11
C TYR A 7 20.84 -0.73 -32.79
N GLN A 8 21.97 0.00 -32.86
CA GLN A 8 22.68 0.48 -31.67
C GLN A 8 21.82 1.42 -30.82
N PHE A 9 21.06 2.33 -31.46
CA PHE A 9 20.13 3.23 -30.77
C PHE A 9 19.00 2.46 -30.07
N PHE A 10 18.39 1.48 -30.74
CA PHE A 10 17.35 0.63 -30.17
C PHE A 10 17.88 -0.17 -28.98
N MET A 11 19.02 -0.84 -29.13
CA MET A 11 19.65 -1.63 -28.06
C MET A 11 20.02 -0.76 -26.86
N ARG A 12 20.55 0.45 -27.08
CA ARG A 12 20.88 1.40 -26.01
C ARG A 12 19.63 1.85 -25.23
N ASN A 13 18.51 2.09 -25.93
CA ASN A 13 17.23 2.42 -25.29
C ASN A 13 16.63 1.24 -24.52
N LEU A 14 16.77 0.02 -25.05
CA LEU A 14 16.28 -1.20 -24.40
C LEU A 14 17.08 -1.50 -23.13
N VAL A 15 18.41 -1.38 -23.18
CA VAL A 15 19.31 -1.53 -22.03
C VAL A 15 19.02 -0.45 -20.98
N ASN A 16 18.83 0.81 -21.37
CA ASN A 16 18.46 1.88 -20.45
C ASN A 16 17.10 1.66 -19.78
N LYS A 17 16.11 1.15 -20.53
CA LYS A 17 14.79 0.81 -19.99
C LYS A 17 14.86 -0.36 -18.99
N ILE A 18 15.66 -1.39 -19.29
CA ILE A 18 15.93 -2.52 -18.38
C ILE A 18 16.65 -2.05 -17.10
N ASN A 19 17.66 -1.19 -17.23
CA ASN A 19 18.40 -0.66 -16.07
C ASN A 19 17.55 0.27 -15.20
N LYS A 20 16.66 1.07 -15.81
CA LYS A 20 15.72 1.93 -15.08
C LYS A 20 14.70 1.10 -14.29
N ASN A 21 14.21 -0.01 -14.85
CA ASN A 21 13.38 -0.98 -14.13
C ASN A 21 14.16 -1.61 -12.95
N LYS A 22 15.44 -1.97 -13.12
CA LYS A 22 16.27 -2.51 -12.02
C LYS A 22 16.48 -1.53 -10.88
N TRP A 23 16.57 -0.23 -11.15
CA TRP A 23 16.67 0.79 -10.10
C TRP A 23 15.37 0.92 -9.30
N TYR A 24 14.23 0.99 -10.00
CA TYR A 24 12.90 1.04 -9.37
C TYR A 24 12.63 -0.15 -8.44
N TRP A 25 12.92 -1.37 -8.91
CA TRP A 25 12.81 -2.58 -8.10
C TRP A 25 13.75 -2.60 -6.90
N ARG A 26 14.97 -2.08 -7.04
CA ARG A 26 15.92 -1.95 -5.92
C ARG A 26 15.39 -1.00 -4.85
N GLU A 27 14.86 0.16 -5.24
CA GLU A 27 14.39 1.15 -4.27
C GLU A 27 13.10 0.70 -3.58
N ILE A 28 12.21 0.01 -4.30
CA ILE A 28 11.06 -0.67 -3.71
C ILE A 28 11.49 -1.73 -2.71
N LEU A 29 12.41 -2.62 -3.06
CA LEU A 29 12.89 -3.67 -2.15
C LEU A 29 13.56 -3.08 -0.91
N LYS A 30 14.29 -1.98 -1.06
CA LYS A 30 14.97 -1.29 0.04
C LYS A 30 13.98 -0.65 1.02
N ASN A 31 12.95 0.03 0.51
CA ASN A 31 11.88 0.60 1.32
C ASN A 31 10.96 -0.47 1.89
N PHE A 32 10.67 -1.53 1.14
CA PHE A 32 9.91 -2.68 1.60
C PHE A 32 10.63 -3.37 2.77
N LYS A 33 11.95 -3.58 2.71
CA LYS A 33 12.73 -4.15 3.82
C LYS A 33 12.65 -3.28 5.08
N LYS A 34 12.67 -1.95 4.93
CA LYS A 34 12.55 -0.99 6.04
C LYS A 34 11.14 -0.98 6.65
N SER A 35 10.11 -1.01 5.82
CA SER A 35 8.71 -1.14 6.24
C SER A 35 8.42 -2.52 6.84
N PHE A 36 9.03 -3.59 6.32
CA PHE A 36 8.88 -4.94 6.82
C PHE A 36 9.43 -5.08 8.24
N SER A 37 10.54 -4.40 8.56
CA SER A 37 11.04 -4.31 9.93
C SER A 37 10.01 -3.68 10.88
N SER A 38 9.39 -2.58 10.46
CA SER A 38 8.36 -1.90 11.26
C SER A 38 7.12 -2.77 11.44
N VAL A 39 6.62 -3.39 10.36
CA VAL A 39 5.49 -4.34 10.40
C VAL A 39 5.81 -5.54 11.29
N SER A 40 7.02 -6.09 11.20
CA SER A 40 7.45 -7.21 12.04
C SER A 40 7.48 -6.84 13.52
N PHE A 41 7.86 -5.60 13.85
CA PHE A 41 7.80 -5.10 15.23
C PHE A 41 6.36 -5.02 15.75
N TYR A 42 5.43 -4.50 14.94
CA TYR A 42 4.01 -4.47 15.30
C TYR A 42 3.44 -5.89 15.48
N VAL A 43 3.76 -6.81 14.58
CA VAL A 43 3.35 -8.22 14.70
C VAL A 43 3.93 -8.85 15.96
N LEU A 44 5.20 -8.60 16.26
CA LEU A 44 5.89 -9.12 17.45
C LEU A 44 5.26 -8.57 18.74
N PHE A 45 4.97 -7.26 18.79
CA PHE A 45 4.30 -6.63 19.91
C PHE A 45 2.89 -7.22 20.13
N LEU A 46 2.14 -7.46 19.06
CA LEU A 46 0.83 -8.12 19.15
C LEU A 46 0.96 -9.56 19.64
N VAL A 47 1.95 -10.33 19.16
CA VAL A 47 2.20 -11.70 19.63
C VAL A 47 2.53 -11.70 21.13
N ILE A 48 3.39 -10.79 21.60
CA ILE A 48 3.72 -10.67 23.03
C ILE A 48 2.47 -10.36 23.85
N LEU A 49 1.65 -9.40 23.42
CA LEU A 49 0.40 -9.06 24.09
C LEU A 49 -0.56 -10.27 24.15
N SER A 50 -0.66 -11.05 23.06
CA SER A 50 -1.52 -12.23 23.01
C SER A 50 -1.00 -13.38 23.89
N VAL A 51 0.31 -13.62 23.94
CA VAL A 51 0.92 -14.59 24.88
C VAL A 51 0.76 -14.13 26.32
N TRP A 52 0.87 -12.82 26.58
CA TRP A 52 0.66 -12.23 27.90
C TRP A 52 -0.78 -12.39 28.41
N LYS A 53 -1.78 -12.18 27.53
CA LYS A 53 -3.20 -12.45 27.85
C LYS A 53 -3.42 -13.92 28.23
N TYR A 54 -2.79 -14.85 27.51
CA TYR A 54 -2.83 -16.28 27.85
C TYR A 54 -2.23 -16.56 29.24
N LEU A 55 -1.05 -16.00 29.55
CA LEU A 55 -0.40 -16.19 30.86
C LEU A 55 -1.23 -15.65 32.03
N ILE A 56 -2.03 -14.61 31.80
CA ILE A 56 -2.95 -14.03 32.80
C ILE A 56 -4.22 -14.90 32.99
N GLY A 57 -4.45 -15.88 32.11
CA GLY A 57 -5.65 -16.73 32.16
C GLY A 57 -6.92 -16.01 31.71
N GLN A 58 -6.80 -15.00 30.85
CA GLN A 58 -7.98 -14.39 30.23
C GLN A 58 -8.56 -15.33 29.18
N ASP A 59 -9.87 -15.54 29.25
CA ASP A 59 -10.61 -16.28 28.25
C ASP A 59 -10.56 -15.57 26.89
N PHE A 60 -10.47 -16.36 25.81
CA PHE A 60 -10.56 -15.83 24.46
C PHE A 60 -11.95 -15.23 24.21
N SER A 61 -11.97 -13.98 23.75
CA SER A 61 -13.19 -13.32 23.27
C SER A 61 -12.94 -12.69 21.91
N TRP A 62 -13.98 -12.67 21.07
CA TRP A 62 -13.87 -12.12 19.73
C TRP A 62 -13.88 -10.59 19.78
N GLU A 63 -12.79 -9.95 19.34
CA GLU A 63 -12.60 -8.51 19.41
C GLU A 63 -12.78 -7.85 18.04
N SER A 64 -13.63 -6.82 17.96
CA SER A 64 -13.70 -5.97 16.78
C SER A 64 -12.59 -4.92 16.82
N ILE A 65 -11.67 -4.95 15.85
CA ILE A 65 -10.59 -3.97 15.73
C ILE A 65 -10.74 -3.18 14.43
N SER A 66 -10.46 -1.88 14.48
CA SER A 66 -10.55 -0.96 13.34
C SER A 66 -9.25 -0.17 13.14
N PRO A 67 -8.16 -0.82 12.71
CA PRO A 67 -6.86 -0.17 12.59
C PRO A 67 -6.78 0.82 11.42
N ILE A 68 -7.61 0.67 10.39
CA ILE A 68 -7.64 1.58 9.24
C ILE A 68 -8.65 2.68 9.52
N GLN A 69 -8.17 3.91 9.58
CA GLN A 69 -9.02 5.10 9.66
C GLN A 69 -9.38 5.59 8.27
N GLU A 70 -10.58 6.16 8.15
CA GLU A 70 -11.02 6.78 6.93
C GLU A 70 -10.13 8.01 6.60
N PRO A 71 -9.72 8.18 5.34
CA PRO A 71 -8.95 9.34 4.94
C PRO A 71 -9.77 10.62 5.16
N ASN A 72 -9.09 11.71 5.50
CA ASN A 72 -9.73 12.99 5.72
C ASN A 72 -10.32 13.55 4.41
N ILE A 73 -11.50 14.17 4.49
CA ILE A 73 -12.23 14.81 3.38
C ILE A 73 -11.36 15.81 2.60
N PHE A 74 -10.36 16.41 3.25
CA PHE A 74 -9.46 17.39 2.64
C PHE A 74 -8.47 16.80 1.64
N ILE A 75 -8.33 15.47 1.56
CA ILE A 75 -7.47 14.81 0.56
C ILE A 75 -8.20 14.71 -0.78
N ARG A 76 -8.63 15.85 -1.32
CA ARG A 76 -9.39 15.96 -2.58
C ARG A 76 -8.71 15.24 -3.76
N PHE A 77 -7.39 15.26 -3.80
CA PHE A 77 -6.61 14.57 -4.83
C PHE A 77 -6.77 13.04 -4.79
N LEU A 78 -6.88 12.45 -3.59
CA LEU A 78 -7.10 11.02 -3.43
C LEU A 78 -8.47 10.61 -3.96
N TYR A 79 -9.53 11.32 -3.54
CA TYR A 79 -10.89 11.05 -4.02
C TYR A 79 -11.02 11.29 -5.53
N SER A 80 -10.39 12.33 -6.06
CA SER A 80 -10.37 12.59 -7.51
C SER A 80 -9.66 11.48 -8.28
N ALA A 81 -8.51 10.97 -7.79
CA ALA A 81 -7.78 9.89 -8.42
C ALA A 81 -8.56 8.55 -8.35
N LEU A 82 -9.13 8.24 -7.18
CA LEU A 82 -9.99 7.07 -6.99
C LEU A 82 -11.21 7.13 -7.90
N THR A 83 -11.88 8.28 -7.97
CA THR A 83 -13.01 8.52 -8.87
C THR A 83 -12.61 8.29 -10.32
N PHE A 84 -11.45 8.80 -10.74
CA PHE A 84 -10.96 8.63 -12.11
C PHE A 84 -10.73 7.15 -12.47
N ILE A 85 -10.12 6.38 -11.57
CA ILE A 85 -9.77 4.97 -11.81
C ILE A 85 -11.00 4.06 -11.75
N SER A 86 -12.00 4.39 -10.92
CA SER A 86 -13.20 3.59 -10.69
C SER A 86 -14.40 4.09 -11.51
N LEU A 87 -15.32 4.83 -10.88
CA LEU A 87 -16.59 5.26 -11.46
C LEU A 87 -16.42 6.14 -12.71
N GLY A 88 -15.38 6.98 -12.74
CA GLY A 88 -15.04 7.81 -13.89
C GLY A 88 -14.62 6.97 -15.10
N LYS A 89 -13.83 5.91 -14.88
CA LYS A 89 -13.47 4.94 -15.93
C LYS A 89 -14.70 4.17 -16.40
N LEU A 90 -15.59 3.78 -15.49
CA LEU A 90 -16.85 3.09 -15.81
C LEU A 90 -17.75 3.95 -16.70
N LEU A 91 -17.97 5.23 -16.34
CA LEU A 91 -18.75 6.17 -17.16
C LEU A 91 -18.14 6.37 -18.55
N ARG A 92 -16.81 6.41 -18.64
CA ARG A 92 -16.11 6.49 -19.92
C ARG A 92 -16.30 5.23 -20.75
N PHE A 93 -16.21 4.05 -20.12
CA PHE A 93 -16.41 2.76 -20.78
C PHE A 93 -17.84 2.61 -21.32
N LEU A 94 -18.85 3.02 -20.55
CA LEU A 94 -20.25 3.06 -20.99
C LEU A 94 -20.53 4.12 -22.07
N GLY A 95 -19.55 4.95 -22.45
CA GLY A 95 -19.73 5.98 -23.47
C GLY A 95 -20.56 7.18 -23.01
N PHE A 96 -20.81 7.34 -21.69
CA PHE A 96 -21.64 8.41 -21.14
C PHE A 96 -21.21 9.81 -21.63
N TYR A 97 -19.90 10.11 -21.59
CA TYR A 97 -19.39 11.41 -22.05
C TYR A 97 -19.55 11.61 -23.56
N LYS A 98 -19.53 10.54 -24.36
CA LYS A 98 -19.78 10.59 -25.80
C LYS A 98 -21.25 10.87 -26.08
N MET A 99 -22.16 10.22 -25.34
CA MET A 99 -23.59 10.49 -25.39
C MET A 99 -23.90 11.93 -25.00
N LEU A 100 -23.37 12.39 -23.87
CA LEU A 100 -23.52 13.76 -23.37
C LEU A 100 -23.04 14.79 -24.39
N HIS A 101 -21.87 14.57 -24.99
CA HIS A 101 -21.35 15.44 -26.04
C HIS A 101 -22.26 15.51 -27.25
N ASN A 102 -22.77 14.36 -27.73
CA ASN A 102 -23.68 14.36 -28.88
C ASN A 102 -24.96 15.15 -28.59
N ILE A 103 -25.55 15.00 -27.41
CA ILE A 103 -26.78 15.72 -27.05
C ILE A 103 -26.51 17.22 -26.89
N CYS A 104 -25.57 17.59 -26.01
CA CYS A 104 -25.37 19.00 -25.67
C CYS A 104 -24.70 19.80 -26.79
N VAL A 105 -23.75 19.21 -27.52
CA VAL A 105 -22.93 19.94 -28.50
C VAL A 105 -23.45 19.77 -29.91
N LYS A 106 -23.88 18.57 -30.32
CA LYS A 106 -24.36 18.36 -31.70
C LYS A 106 -25.84 18.68 -31.88
N ILE A 107 -26.68 18.38 -30.89
CA ILE A 107 -28.14 18.63 -31.01
C ILE A 107 -28.45 20.05 -30.53
N LEU A 108 -27.97 20.44 -29.35
CA LEU A 108 -28.29 21.74 -28.73
C LEU A 108 -27.31 22.87 -29.10
N GLY A 109 -26.14 22.53 -29.65
CA GLY A 109 -25.13 23.54 -30.02
C GLY A 109 -24.45 24.25 -28.84
N ASP A 110 -24.68 23.81 -27.60
CA ASP A 110 -24.22 24.51 -26.39
C ASP A 110 -23.04 23.78 -25.72
N TRP A 111 -21.85 24.30 -26.01
CA TRP A 111 -20.60 23.82 -25.41
C TRP A 111 -20.48 24.14 -23.91
N GLN A 112 -21.09 25.22 -23.46
CA GLN A 112 -21.03 25.67 -22.07
C GLN A 112 -21.88 24.78 -21.18
N LEU A 113 -23.06 24.37 -21.67
CA LEU A 113 -23.92 23.39 -21.03
C LEU A 113 -23.23 22.02 -20.88
N TYR A 114 -22.53 21.53 -21.92
CA TYR A 114 -21.72 20.31 -21.84
C TYR A 114 -20.65 20.39 -20.74
N LYS A 115 -19.90 21.50 -20.68
CA LYS A 115 -18.89 21.73 -19.63
C LYS A 115 -19.50 21.79 -18.23
N GLY A 116 -20.66 22.44 -18.09
CA GLY A 116 -21.40 22.55 -16.83
C GLY A 116 -21.81 21.17 -16.30
N ILE A 117 -22.52 20.38 -17.11
CA ILE A 117 -22.97 19.04 -16.71
C ILE A 117 -21.77 18.15 -16.40
N LYS A 118 -20.72 18.17 -17.23
CA LYS A 118 -19.51 17.40 -16.97
C LYS A 118 -18.88 17.73 -15.61
N LYS A 119 -18.85 19.01 -15.22
CA LYS A 119 -18.33 19.44 -13.92
C LYS A 119 -19.21 18.96 -12.77
N ILE A 120 -20.54 19.07 -12.90
CA ILE A 120 -21.50 18.59 -11.90
C ILE A 120 -21.35 17.08 -11.71
N VAL A 121 -21.36 16.31 -12.80
CA VAL A 121 -21.15 14.85 -12.76
C VAL A 121 -19.85 14.49 -12.06
N TRP A 122 -18.76 15.19 -12.38
CA TRP A 122 -17.46 14.96 -11.74
C TRP A 122 -17.49 15.19 -10.23
N VAL A 123 -18.09 16.29 -9.78
CA VAL A 123 -18.23 16.61 -8.35
C VAL A 123 -19.12 15.59 -7.64
N SER A 124 -20.25 15.22 -8.24
CA SER A 124 -21.16 14.21 -7.68
C SER A 124 -20.48 12.86 -7.52
N LEU A 125 -19.65 12.45 -8.48
CA LEU A 125 -18.89 11.19 -8.38
C LEU A 125 -17.84 11.23 -7.26
N MET A 126 -17.12 12.34 -7.13
CA MET A 126 -16.17 12.50 -6.02
C MET A 126 -16.89 12.47 -4.67
N LEU A 127 -18.07 13.09 -4.57
CA LEU A 127 -18.90 13.07 -3.37
C LEU A 127 -19.37 11.63 -3.05
N LEU A 128 -19.83 10.89 -4.05
CA LEU A 128 -20.27 9.50 -3.90
C LEU A 128 -19.10 8.62 -3.42
N MET A 129 -17.92 8.81 -4.00
CA MET A 129 -16.70 8.12 -3.55
C MET A 129 -16.38 8.42 -2.09
N PHE A 130 -16.55 9.67 -1.66
CA PHE A 130 -16.31 10.09 -0.28
C PHE A 130 -17.33 9.50 0.71
N ILE A 131 -18.63 9.61 0.44
CA ILE A 131 -19.67 9.25 1.40
C ILE A 131 -19.87 7.74 1.50
N TYR A 132 -19.80 7.03 0.37
CA TYR A 132 -20.22 5.63 0.32
C TYR A 132 -19.07 4.69 0.05
N VAL A 133 -18.30 4.92 -1.02
CA VAL A 133 -17.36 3.91 -1.51
C VAL A 133 -16.16 3.77 -0.59
N VAL A 134 -15.54 4.88 -0.18
CA VAL A 134 -14.35 4.84 0.67
C VAL A 134 -14.67 4.30 2.07
N PRO A 135 -15.72 4.77 2.79
CA PRO A 135 -16.12 4.20 4.07
C PRO A 135 -16.44 2.71 3.98
N PHE A 136 -17.15 2.29 2.92
CA PHE A 136 -17.47 0.88 2.71
C PHE A 136 -16.22 0.01 2.51
N ILE A 137 -15.23 0.48 1.74
CA ILE A 137 -13.97 -0.22 1.56
C ILE A 137 -13.19 -0.31 2.88
N VAL A 138 -13.12 0.78 3.64
CA VAL A 138 -12.45 0.82 4.94
C VAL A 138 -13.12 -0.14 5.92
N TYR A 139 -14.45 -0.18 5.94
CA TYR A 139 -15.23 -1.13 6.75
C TYR A 139 -14.92 -2.59 6.38
N ILE A 140 -14.92 -2.93 5.09
CA ILE A 140 -14.57 -4.29 4.64
C ILE A 140 -13.15 -4.65 5.07
N LEU A 141 -12.18 -3.76 4.84
CA LEU A 141 -10.79 -4.00 5.20
C LEU A 141 -10.62 -4.22 6.71
N ASN A 142 -11.24 -3.37 7.54
CA ASN A 142 -11.22 -3.54 8.99
C ASN A 142 -11.87 -4.85 9.43
N THR A 143 -12.99 -5.24 8.80
CA THR A 143 -13.65 -6.52 9.08
C THR A 143 -12.74 -7.70 8.77
N ILE A 144 -12.06 -7.68 7.61
CA ILE A 144 -11.09 -8.71 7.21
C ILE A 144 -9.92 -8.76 8.20
N ILE A 145 -9.36 -7.62 8.57
CA ILE A 145 -8.24 -7.55 9.51
C ILE A 145 -8.65 -8.06 10.89
N SER A 146 -9.83 -7.66 11.38
CA SER A 146 -10.38 -8.15 12.64
C SER A 146 -10.59 -9.66 12.61
N PHE A 147 -11.08 -10.22 11.51
CA PHE A 147 -11.20 -11.67 11.37
C PHE A 147 -9.84 -12.38 11.51
N PHE A 148 -8.83 -11.97 10.74
CA PHE A 148 -7.49 -12.58 10.82
C PHE A 148 -6.83 -12.41 12.18
N PHE A 149 -7.00 -11.25 12.81
CA PHE A 149 -6.50 -10.98 14.15
C PHE A 149 -7.09 -11.94 15.19
N ASN A 150 -8.40 -12.15 15.16
CA ASN A 150 -9.07 -13.07 16.08
C ASN A 150 -8.66 -14.52 15.83
N VAL A 151 -8.56 -14.95 14.57
CA VAL A 151 -8.05 -16.29 14.22
C VAL A 151 -6.63 -16.49 14.75
N PHE A 152 -5.77 -15.49 14.58
CA PHE A 152 -4.39 -15.55 15.07
C PHE A 152 -4.34 -15.62 16.61
N ASN A 153 -5.14 -14.81 17.29
CA ASN A 153 -5.25 -14.85 18.75
C ASN A 153 -5.79 -16.19 19.26
N LEU A 154 -6.76 -16.79 18.56
CA LEU A 154 -7.29 -18.10 18.90
C LEU A 154 -6.21 -19.19 18.78
N ILE A 155 -5.40 -19.14 17.72
CA ILE A 155 -4.28 -20.09 17.54
C ILE A 155 -3.27 -19.93 18.68
N LEU A 156 -2.92 -18.69 19.06
CA LEU A 156 -2.00 -18.44 20.16
C LEU A 156 -2.58 -18.86 21.52
N TYR A 157 -3.89 -18.73 21.72
CA TYR A 157 -4.59 -19.19 22.91
C TYR A 157 -4.58 -20.72 23.02
N LEU A 158 -4.84 -21.44 21.91
CA LEU A 158 -4.85 -22.90 21.88
C LEU A 158 -3.45 -23.52 21.94
N PHE A 159 -2.45 -22.85 21.35
CA PHE A 159 -1.06 -23.33 21.28
C PHE A 159 -0.06 -22.26 21.77
N PRO A 160 0.01 -22.01 23.07
CA PRO A 160 0.95 -21.05 23.66
C PRO A 160 2.43 -21.27 23.30
N PRO A 161 2.93 -22.53 23.22
CA PRO A 161 4.32 -22.77 22.80
C PRO A 161 4.64 -22.20 21.42
N PHE A 162 3.65 -22.12 20.52
CA PHE A 162 3.82 -21.53 19.19
C PHE A 162 4.08 -20.02 19.28
N GLY A 163 3.38 -19.32 20.18
CA GLY A 163 3.63 -17.91 20.47
C GLY A 163 5.04 -17.66 21.00
N PHE A 164 5.48 -18.46 21.98
CA PHE A 164 6.85 -18.40 22.49
C PHE A 164 7.90 -18.66 21.41
N ALA A 165 7.70 -19.66 20.56
CA ALA A 165 8.63 -19.99 19.48
C ALA A 165 8.76 -18.83 18.47
N ILE A 166 7.64 -18.19 18.10
CA ILE A 166 7.64 -17.03 17.20
C ILE A 166 8.38 -15.85 17.83
N VAL A 167 8.12 -15.53 19.11
CA VAL A 167 8.81 -14.45 19.83
C VAL A 167 10.31 -14.73 19.92
N ALA A 168 10.70 -15.95 20.28
CA ALA A 168 12.11 -16.34 20.38
C ALA A 168 12.82 -16.27 19.03
N TYR A 169 12.19 -16.74 17.95
CA TYR A 169 12.73 -16.67 16.59
C TYR A 169 12.93 -15.23 16.13
N LEU A 170 11.95 -14.36 16.37
CA LEU A 170 12.04 -12.95 15.99
C LEU A 170 13.08 -12.19 16.82
N ALA A 171 13.14 -12.44 18.14
CA ALA A 171 14.17 -11.87 19.00
C ALA A 171 15.58 -12.27 18.54
N PHE A 172 15.76 -13.55 18.18
CA PHE A 172 17.01 -14.04 17.60
C PHE A 172 17.36 -13.31 16.29
N MET A 173 16.39 -13.09 15.40
CA MET A 173 16.61 -12.34 14.16
C MET A 173 16.99 -10.88 14.40
N VAL A 174 16.35 -10.19 15.35
CA VAL A 174 16.67 -8.79 15.69
C VAL A 174 18.09 -8.66 16.24
N ILE A 175 18.44 -9.51 17.22
CA ILE A 175 19.77 -9.51 17.84
C ILE A 175 20.87 -9.77 16.80
N ASN A 176 20.64 -10.68 15.86
CA ASN A 176 21.62 -10.99 14.83
C ASN A 176 21.77 -9.88 13.78
N ASN A 177 20.68 -9.17 13.45
CA ASN A 177 20.74 -8.01 12.55
C ASN A 177 21.52 -6.83 13.16
N GLU A 178 21.35 -6.54 14.46
CA GLU A 178 22.11 -5.48 15.14
C GLU A 178 23.61 -5.79 15.23
N LYS A 179 23.97 -7.05 15.51
CA LYS A 179 25.38 -7.48 15.49
C LYS A 179 26.01 -7.25 14.11
N GLY A 180 25.28 -7.56 13.04
CA GLY A 180 25.72 -7.32 11.67
C GLY A 180 26.02 -5.84 11.37
N SER A 181 25.14 -4.92 11.79
CA SER A 181 25.35 -3.48 11.57
C SER A 181 26.51 -2.91 12.38
N ILE A 182 26.69 -3.37 13.63
CA ILE A 182 27.81 -2.95 14.49
C ILE A 182 29.16 -3.39 13.91
N ILE A 183 29.23 -4.60 13.36
CA ILE A 183 30.45 -5.12 12.72
C ILE A 183 30.78 -4.31 11.46
N GLU A 184 29.79 -3.99 10.63
CA GLU A 184 29.99 -3.22 9.40
C GLU A 184 30.48 -1.78 9.70
N GLU A 185 29.97 -1.14 10.76
CA GLU A 185 30.45 0.17 11.22
C GLU A 185 31.87 0.14 11.78
N ARG A 186 32.24 -0.92 12.51
CA ARG A 186 33.61 -1.10 13.02
C ARG A 186 34.59 -1.29 11.87
N ILE A 187 34.23 -2.07 10.85
CA ILE A 187 35.05 -2.26 9.65
C ILE A 187 35.24 -0.93 8.91
N LYS A 188 34.17 -0.15 8.69
CA LYS A 188 34.27 1.16 8.03
C LYS A 188 35.16 2.14 8.80
N ARG A 189 35.07 2.16 10.14
CA ARG A 189 35.96 2.98 10.99
C ARG A 189 37.41 2.54 10.92
N PHE A 190 37.67 1.24 10.92
CA PHE A 190 39.02 0.69 10.80
C PHE A 190 39.68 1.11 9.49
N TYR A 191 38.99 0.92 8.36
CA TYR A 191 39.51 1.33 7.05
C TYR A 191 39.74 2.84 6.95
N LYS A 192 38.84 3.66 7.51
CA LYS A 192 38.98 5.12 7.50
C LYS A 192 40.21 5.62 8.30
N ASN A 193 40.59 4.90 9.35
CA ASN A 193 41.69 5.29 10.23
C ASN A 193 43.06 4.73 9.79
N HIS A 194 43.12 3.82 8.81
CA HIS A 194 44.37 3.14 8.41
C HIS A 194 44.69 3.28 6.92
N VAL A 195 43.80 3.88 6.12
CA VAL A 195 44.01 4.11 4.68
C VAL A 195 44.17 5.61 4.36
N ASN A 196 44.25 6.47 5.38
CA ASN A 196 44.64 7.88 5.27
C ASN A 196 45.92 8.14 6.06
#